data_AF-A0A835IV02-F1
#
_entry.id   AF-A0A835IV02-F1
#
_cell.length_a   1.000
_cell.length_b   1.000
_cell.length_c   1.000
_cell.angle_alpha   90.00
_cell.angle_beta   90.00
_cell.angle_gamma   90.00
#
_symmetry.space_group_name_H-M   'P 1'
#
loop_
_entity.id
_entity.type
_entity.pdbx_description
1 polymer ?
#
loop_
_entity_poly.entity_id
_entity_poly.type
_entity_poly.pdbx_seq_one_letter_code
_entity_poly.pdbx_strand_id
1 'polypeptide(L)' 'MASMAAAYPNLVRKETLLGPSDLMFFRTTPLGWQRLDYLVSLESDIFVPTYDGNMAKVVEGHRSDNFFCN' A
#
# COMPACT_ATOMS: atom_id res chain seq x y z
N MET A 1 -11.76 12.93 -6.76
CA MET A 1 -12.25 11.65 -6.17
C MET A 1 -13.38 11.03 -6.99
N ALA A 2 -14.45 11.78 -7.32
CA ALA A 2 -15.57 11.24 -8.11
C ALA A 2 -15.14 10.68 -9.48
N SER A 3 -14.22 11.35 -10.18
CA SER A 3 -13.68 10.89 -11.46
C SER A 3 -12.87 9.59 -11.36
N MET A 4 -12.08 9.42 -10.29
CA MET A 4 -11.27 8.22 -10.08
C MET A 4 -12.13 7.02 -9.67
N ALA A 5 -13.11 7.23 -8.80
CA ALA A 5 -14.05 6.18 -8.43
C ALA A 5 -14.94 5.76 -9.62
N ALA A 6 -15.24 6.67 -10.54
CA ALA A 6 -15.96 6.35 -11.78
C ALA A 6 -15.11 5.52 -12.77
N ALA A 7 -13.81 5.81 -12.87
CA ALA A 7 -12.90 5.07 -13.75
C ALA A 7 -12.49 3.70 -13.18
N TYR A 8 -12.45 3.57 -11.85
CA TYR A 8 -12.05 2.36 -11.13
C TYR A 8 -13.19 1.87 -10.22
N PRO A 9 -14.14 1.06 -10.74
CA PRO A 9 -15.34 0.66 -9.98
C PRO A 9 -15.03 -0.19 -8.74
N ASN A 10 -13.89 -0.88 -8.72
CA ASN A 10 -13.41 -1.67 -7.57
C ASN A 10 -12.38 -0.90 -6.73
N LEU A 11 -12.46 0.43 -6.69
CA LEU A 11 -11.53 1.26 -5.92
C LEU A 11 -11.70 1.02 -4.41
N VAL A 12 -10.73 0.33 -3.82
CA VAL A 12 -10.62 0.14 -2.37
C VAL A 12 -9.65 1.17 -1.80
N ARG A 13 -9.98 1.73 -0.63
CA ARG A 13 -9.09 2.63 0.11
C ARG A 13 -8.54 1.95 1.35
N LYS A 14 -7.46 2.48 1.90
CA LYS A 14 -6.84 1.93 3.12
C LYS A 14 -7.77 1.92 4.33
N GLU A 15 -8.70 2.87 4.40
CA GLU A 15 -9.72 2.93 5.47
C GLU A 15 -10.83 1.87 5.30
N THR A 16 -10.92 1.23 4.14
CA THR A 16 -11.93 0.20 3.83
C THR A 16 -11.32 -1.17 3.57
N LEU A 17 -9.99 -1.30 3.67
CA LEU A 17 -9.26 -2.53 3.34
C LEU A 17 -9.51 -3.65 4.37
N LEU A 18 -9.68 -3.27 5.64
CA LEU A 18 -9.89 -4.18 6.76
C LEU A 18 -11.09 -3.74 7.61
N GLY A 19 -11.54 -4.62 8.51
CA GLY A 19 -12.56 -4.29 9.49
C GLY A 19 -12.11 -3.18 10.46
N PRO A 20 -13.04 -2.43 11.08
CA PRO A 20 -12.70 -1.32 11.97
C PRO A 20 -11.84 -1.72 13.18
N SER A 21 -12.01 -2.94 13.70
CA SER A 21 -11.20 -3.50 14.80
C SER A 21 -9.73 -3.65 14.41
N ASP A 22 -9.49 -4.13 13.19
CA ASP A 22 -8.15 -4.47 12.71
C ASP A 22 -7.40 -3.22 12.27
N LEU A 23 -8.13 -2.24 11.71
CA LEU A 23 -7.58 -0.92 11.39
C LEU A 23 -7.13 -0.14 12.63
N MET A 24 -7.69 -0.43 13.80
CA MET A 24 -7.32 0.26 15.04
C MET A 24 -5.83 0.07 15.36
N PHE A 25 -5.26 -1.09 15.03
CA PHE A 25 -3.83 -1.36 15.21
C PHE A 25 -2.93 -0.39 14.43
N PHE A 26 -3.33 -0.03 13.20
CA PHE A 26 -2.59 0.92 12.37
C PHE A 26 -2.84 2.38 12.76
N ARG A 27 -3.99 2.68 13.37
CA ARG A 27 -4.33 4.04 13.80
C ARG A 27 -3.65 4.45 15.11
N THR A 28 -3.34 3.50 15.98
CA THR A 28 -2.71 3.78 17.29
C THR A 28 -1.21 4.03 17.20
N THR A 29 -0.57 3.65 16.09
CA THR A 29 0.88 3.78 15.91
C THR A 29 1.21 4.99 15.01
N PRO A 30 2.23 5.81 15.33
CA PRO A 30 2.59 7.01 14.54
C PRO A 30 2.90 6.76 13.05
N LEU A 31 3.33 5.55 12.70
CA LEU A 31 3.65 5.14 11.33
C LEU A 31 2.72 4.04 10.80
N GLY A 32 1.61 3.75 11.48
CA GLY A 32 0.83 2.56 11.17
C GLY A 32 0.22 2.58 9.77
N TRP A 33 -0.34 3.71 9.32
CA TRP A 33 -0.84 3.84 7.94
C TRP A 33 0.25 3.64 6.88
N GLN A 34 1.47 4.13 7.14
CA GLN A 34 2.59 3.95 6.21
C GLN A 34 3.03 2.49 6.13
N ARG A 35 2.96 1.75 7.23
CA ARG A 35 3.24 0.30 7.25
C ARG A 35 2.18 -0.50 6.48
N LEU A 36 0.92 -0.10 6.57
CA LEU A 36 -0.15 -0.71 5.77
C LEU A 36 0.06 -0.45 4.28
N ASP A 37 0.32 0.81 3.91
CA ASP A 37 0.63 1.20 2.54
C ASP A 37 1.88 0.45 2.01
N TYR A 38 2.86 0.19 2.88
CA TYR A 38 4.06 -0.60 2.56
C TYR A 38 3.75 -2.06 2.25
N LEU A 39 3.05 -2.74 3.15
CA LEU A 39 2.74 -4.15 3.03
C LEU A 39 1.92 -4.43 1.78
N VAL A 40 0.89 -3.61 1.54
CA VAL A 40 0.05 -3.73 0.33
C VAL A 40 0.89 -3.50 -0.92
N SER A 41 1.79 -2.52 -0.92
CA SER A 41 2.66 -2.25 -2.07
C SER A 41 3.67 -3.36 -2.35
N LEU A 42 4.13 -4.06 -1.30
CA LEU A 42 5.05 -5.19 -1.42
C LEU A 42 4.35 -6.42 -2.01
N GLU A 43 3.17 -6.76 -1.51
CA GLU A 43 2.43 -7.97 -1.90
C GLU A 43 1.59 -7.83 -3.19
N SER A 44 1.39 -6.60 -3.68
CA SER A 44 0.64 -6.37 -4.92
C SER A 44 1.38 -6.86 -6.15
N ASP A 45 0.68 -7.33 -7.17
CA ASP A 45 1.32 -7.70 -8.45
C ASP A 45 1.94 -6.50 -9.16
N ILE A 46 1.25 -5.34 -9.11
CA ILE A 46 1.67 -4.09 -9.74
C ILE A 46 1.74 -3.00 -8.68
N PHE A 47 2.84 -2.26 -8.66
CA PHE A 47 3.05 -1.08 -7.84
C PHE A 47 3.31 0.14 -8.72
N VAL A 48 2.56 1.22 -8.50
CA VAL A 48 2.70 2.49 -9.24
C VAL A 48 2.86 3.64 -8.24
N PRO A 49 4.07 4.13 -7.99
CA PRO A 49 4.28 5.29 -7.13
C PRO A 49 3.95 6.59 -7.88
N THR A 50 3.42 7.59 -7.18
CA THR A 50 3.22 8.94 -7.74
C THR A 50 4.51 9.75 -7.80
N TYR A 51 5.46 9.47 -6.91
CA TYR A 51 6.73 10.18 -6.79
C TYR A 51 7.83 9.21 -6.31
N ASP A 52 9.06 9.41 -6.77
CA ASP A 52 10.26 8.59 -6.46
C ASP A 52 10.84 8.87 -5.06
N GLY A 53 9.96 9.10 -4.09
CA GLY A 53 10.33 9.36 -2.70
C GLY A 53 10.88 8.12 -1.99
N ASN A 54 11.29 8.30 -0.72
CA ASN A 54 11.90 7.22 0.08
C ASN A 54 11.07 5.93 0.11
N MET A 55 9.74 6.06 0.20
CA MET A 55 8.83 4.90 0.18
C MET A 55 8.89 4.12 -1.13
N ALA A 56 8.92 4.81 -2.28
CA ALA A 56 9.02 4.18 -3.59
C ALA A 56 10.34 3.43 -3.73
N LYS A 57 11.46 4.05 -3.32
CA LYS A 57 12.79 3.42 -3.37
C LYS A 57 12.90 2.18 -2.50
N VAL A 58 12.33 2.20 -1.30
CA VAL A 58 12.35 1.02 -0.39
C VAL A 58 11.50 -0.11 -0.97
N VAL A 59 10.28 0.18 -1.45
CA VAL A 59 9.41 -0.83 -2.07
C VAL A 59 10.04 -1.40 -3.33
N GLU A 60 10.56 -0.56 -4.22
CA GLU A 60 11.26 -0.99 -5.44
C GLU A 60 12.47 -1.87 -5.13
N GLY A 61 13.29 -1.47 -4.15
CA GLY A 61 14.42 -2.28 -3.69
C GLY A 61 13.97 -3.67 -3.25
N HIS A 62 12.97 -3.75 -2.36
CA HIS A 62 12.47 -5.03 -1.87
C HIS A 62 11.81 -5.89 -2.95
N ARG A 63 11.05 -5.29 -3.87
CA ARG A 63 10.42 -6.02 -4.99
C ARG A 63 11.45 -6.52 -6.01
N SER A 64 12.54 -5.77 -6.21
CA SER A 64 13.59 -6.10 -7.17
C SER A 64 14.57 -7.14 -6.64
N ASP A 65 14.74 -7.24 -5.31
CA ASP A 65 15.59 -8.25 -4.66
C ASP A 65 14.98 -9.67 -4.61
N ASN A 66 13.79 -9.87 -5.21
CA ASN A 66 13.08 -11.15 -5.25
C ASN A 66 13.61 -12.17 -6.29
N PHE A 67 14.93 -12.22 -6.53
CA PHE A 67 15.57 -13.35 -7.24
C PHE A 67 16.30 -14.34 -6.31
N PHE A 68 16.18 -14.22 -4.98
CA PHE A 68 16.79 -15.17 -4.03
C PHE A 68 15.81 -15.98 -3.17
N CYS A 69 14.55 -16.12 -3.59
CA CYS A 69 13.62 -17.11 -3.03
C CYS A 69 12.69 -17.69 -4.12
N ASN A 70 13.26 -18.51 -5.00
CA ASN A 70 12.58 -19.67 -5.61
C ASN A 70 13.61 -20.78 -5.79
#